data_AF-A0A7G9GQA7-F1
#
_entry.id   AF-A0A7G9GQA7-F1
#
_cell.length_a   1.000
_cell.length_b   1.000
_cell.length_c   1.000
_cell.angle_alpha   90.00
_cell.angle_beta   90.00
_cell.angle_gamma   90.00
#
_symmetry.space_group_name_H-M   'P 1'
#
loop_
_entity.id
_entity.type
_entity.pdbx_description
1 polymer ?
#
loop_
_entity_poly.entity_id
_entity_poly.type
_entity_poly.pdbx_seq_one_letter_code
_entity_poly.pdbx_strand_id
1 'polypeptide(L)'
;MYDYGKAITILITRFPSLGIIYNIEEDFYEGLPYVFYEQVFTTYIINKAKEYNESKLSDIFDFVEDMLENGDDDTKNLIEVAVIESLFLDSQYTWDDESLTKFYGKLTKTSFQNCV
;
A
#
# COMPACT_ATOMS: atom_id res chain seq x y z
N MET A 1 -4.95 7.50 -15.62
CA MET A 1 -4.51 6.11 -15.42
C MET A 1 -3.12 6.17 -14.79
N TYR A 2 -2.93 5.53 -13.64
CA TYR A 2 -1.62 5.42 -13.01
C TYR A 2 -0.78 4.35 -13.71
N ASP A 3 0.49 4.66 -13.89
CA ASP A 3 1.47 3.86 -14.64
C ASP A 3 2.40 3.16 -13.66
N TYR A 4 2.58 1.85 -13.82
CA TYR A 4 3.40 1.04 -12.91
C TYR A 4 4.84 1.57 -12.81
N GLY A 5 5.41 2.04 -13.92
CA GLY A 5 6.75 2.64 -13.95
C GLY A 5 6.91 3.89 -13.08
N LYS A 6 5.81 4.49 -12.61
CA LYS A 6 5.78 5.67 -11.74
C LYS A 6 5.19 5.40 -10.37
N ALA A 7 4.87 4.15 -10.03
CA ALA A 7 4.16 3.80 -8.80
C ALA A 7 4.85 4.37 -7.54
N ILE A 8 6.17 4.19 -7.42
CA ILE A 8 6.94 4.74 -6.30
C ILE A 8 6.83 6.27 -6.24
N THR A 9 7.01 6.97 -7.37
CA THR A 9 6.90 8.43 -7.44
C THR A 9 5.51 8.91 -7.02
N ILE A 10 4.45 8.22 -7.47
CA ILE A 10 3.06 8.51 -7.11
C ILE A 10 2.88 8.37 -5.59
N LEU A 11 3.35 7.26 -5.01
CA LEU A 11 3.27 6.99 -3.57
C LEU A 11 3.99 8.06 -2.74
N ILE A 12 5.26 8.36 -3.05
CA ILE A 12 6.05 9.32 -2.26
C ILE A 12 5.57 10.76 -2.45
N THR A 13 4.91 11.07 -3.57
CA THR A 13 4.24 12.37 -3.75
C THR A 13 3.05 12.50 -2.81
N ARG A 14 2.26 11.42 -2.63
CA ARG A 14 1.11 11.41 -1.71
C ARG A 14 1.54 11.32 -0.24
N PHE A 15 2.63 10.59 0.04
CA PHE A 15 3.18 10.38 1.38
C PHE A 15 4.66 10.78 1.43
N PRO A 16 4.98 12.09 1.52
CA PRO A 16 6.36 12.58 1.44
C PRO A 16 7.34 11.99 2.45
N SER A 17 6.85 11.51 3.60
CA SER A 17 7.69 10.82 4.59
C SER A 17 8.33 9.56 4.04
N LEU A 18 7.68 8.86 3.11
CA LEU A 18 8.22 7.67 2.45
C LEU A 18 9.31 8.04 1.44
N GLY A 19 9.22 9.24 0.85
CA GLY A 19 10.26 9.75 -0.04
C GLY A 19 11.61 9.95 0.66
N ILE A 20 11.61 10.22 1.97
CA ILE A 20 12.85 10.29 2.75
C ILE A 20 13.53 8.92 2.78
N ILE A 21 12.76 7.83 2.97
CA ILE A 21 13.27 6.46 2.99
C ILE A 21 13.81 6.09 1.60
N TYR A 22 13.02 6.36 0.56
CA TYR A 22 13.42 6.11 -0.82
C TYR A 22 14.74 6.78 -1.16
N ASN A 23 14.93 8.05 -0.81
CA ASN A 23 16.16 8.79 -1.13
C ASN A 23 17.40 8.31 -0.36
N ILE A 24 17.24 7.68 0.81
CA ILE A 24 18.37 7.13 1.59
C ILE A 24 18.84 5.81 0.99
N GLU A 25 17.92 5.01 0.47
CA GLU A 25 18.15 3.65 -0.03
C GLU A 25 17.79 3.55 -1.54
N GLU A 26 18.00 4.62 -2.30
CA GLU A 26 17.53 4.74 -3.70
C GLU A 26 18.07 3.59 -4.56
N ASP A 27 19.37 3.30 -4.47
CA ASP A 27 20.05 2.20 -5.17
C ASP A 27 19.40 0.83 -4.91
N PHE A 28 18.71 0.65 -3.77
CA PHE A 28 18.05 -0.59 -3.42
C PHE A 28 16.62 -0.68 -3.96
N TYR A 29 15.91 0.45 -4.07
CA TYR A 29 14.49 0.46 -4.47
C TYR A 29 14.25 0.91 -5.91
N GLU A 30 15.24 1.49 -6.58
CA GLU A 30 15.12 1.94 -7.96
C GLU A 30 14.68 0.79 -8.88
N GLY A 31 13.59 0.99 -9.60
CA GLY A 31 13.03 -0.03 -10.50
C GLY A 31 12.36 -1.21 -9.79
N LEU A 32 12.20 -1.19 -8.46
CA LEU A 32 11.58 -2.25 -7.67
C LEU A 32 10.32 -1.80 -6.89
N PRO A 33 9.22 -1.40 -7.59
CA PRO A 33 7.97 -1.01 -6.93
C PRO A 33 7.39 -2.05 -5.97
N TYR A 34 7.40 -3.34 -6.34
CA TYR A 34 6.91 -4.41 -5.46
C TYR A 34 7.63 -4.43 -4.11
N VAL A 35 8.96 -4.37 -4.13
CA VAL A 35 9.77 -4.39 -2.90
C VAL A 35 9.50 -3.16 -2.04
N PHE A 36 9.40 -1.97 -2.66
CA PHE A 36 9.15 -0.74 -1.91
C PHE A 36 7.74 -0.71 -1.29
N TYR A 37 6.72 -1.14 -2.04
CA TYR A 37 5.35 -1.20 -1.52
C TYR A 37 5.23 -2.25 -0.40
N GLU A 38 5.76 -3.45 -0.61
CA GLU A 38 5.71 -4.55 0.35
C GLU A 38 6.48 -4.21 1.63
N GLN A 39 7.73 -3.75 1.54
CA GLN A 39 8.56 -3.57 2.74
C GLN A 39 8.32 -2.23 3.41
N VAL A 40 8.19 -1.15 2.63
CA VAL A 40 8.16 0.21 3.18
C VAL A 40 6.72 0.67 3.37
N PHE A 41 5.87 0.56 2.36
CA PHE A 41 4.50 1.06 2.46
C PHE A 41 3.63 0.22 3.39
N THR A 42 3.67 -1.11 3.30
CA THR A 42 2.92 -1.99 4.21
C THR A 42 3.36 -1.81 5.66
N THR A 43 4.67 -1.70 5.93
CA THR A 43 5.18 -1.35 7.27
C THR A 43 4.65 0.01 7.74
N TYR A 44 4.58 1.00 6.86
CA TYR A 44 4.00 2.30 7.19
C TYR A 44 2.52 2.20 7.58
N ILE A 45 1.72 1.41 6.86
CA ILE A 45 0.31 1.16 7.18
C ILE A 45 0.19 0.56 8.58
N ILE A 46 0.95 -0.50 8.87
CA ILE A 46 0.93 -1.18 10.18
C ILE A 46 1.31 -0.22 11.30
N ASN A 47 2.32 0.63 11.10
CA ASN A 47 2.71 1.61 12.10
C ASN A 47 1.59 2.62 12.38
N LYS A 48 0.86 3.07 11.33
CA LYS A 48 -0.29 3.97 11.51
C LYS A 48 -1.48 3.28 12.16
N ALA A 49 -1.65 1.97 11.95
CA ALA A 49 -2.61 1.15 12.68
C ALA A 49 -2.29 1.09 14.17
N LYS A 50 -1.03 0.79 14.53
CA LYS A 50 -0.53 0.76 15.93
C LYS A 50 -0.65 2.11 16.63
N GLU A 51 -0.50 3.21 15.90
CA GLU A 51 -0.65 4.58 16.42
C GLU A 51 -2.13 5.01 16.58
N TYR A 52 -3.11 4.18 16.20
CA TYR A 52 -4.53 4.53 16.13
C TYR A 52 -4.80 5.80 15.31
N ASN A 53 -4.01 6.03 14.26
CA ASN A 53 -4.08 7.24 13.45
C ASN A 53 -5.15 7.10 12.36
N GLU A 54 -6.42 7.15 12.76
CA GLU A 54 -7.55 6.92 11.85
C GLU A 54 -7.58 7.87 10.65
N SER A 55 -7.26 9.15 10.87
CA SER A 55 -7.21 10.13 9.77
C SER A 55 -6.17 9.74 8.73
N LYS A 56 -5.02 9.22 9.16
CA LYS A 56 -3.97 8.80 8.21
C LYS A 56 -4.32 7.48 7.55
N LEU A 57 -4.91 6.54 8.28
CA LEU A 57 -5.38 5.27 7.72
C LEU A 57 -6.45 5.50 6.65
N SER A 58 -7.40 6.41 6.88
CA SER A 58 -8.38 6.80 5.85
C SER A 58 -7.69 7.31 4.58
N ASP A 59 -6.74 8.24 4.71
CA ASP A 59 -5.99 8.78 3.56
C ASP A 59 -5.15 7.72 2.83
N ILE A 60 -4.61 6.73 3.56
CA ILE A 60 -3.91 5.59 2.96
C ILE A 60 -4.88 4.71 2.17
N PHE A 61 -6.01 4.32 2.75
CA PHE A 61 -6.94 3.43 2.04
C PHE A 61 -7.71 4.14 0.92
N ASP A 62 -7.91 5.46 1.01
CA ASP A 62 -8.36 6.28 -0.12
C ASP A 62 -7.35 6.22 -1.29
N PHE A 63 -6.04 6.26 -0.98
CA PHE A 63 -5.00 6.10 -1.99
C PHE A 63 -4.96 4.68 -2.58
N VAL A 64 -5.08 3.64 -1.74
CA VAL A 64 -5.13 2.24 -2.19
C VAL A 64 -6.31 2.03 -3.15
N GLU A 65 -7.49 2.53 -2.79
CA GLU A 65 -8.69 2.45 -3.61
C GLU A 65 -8.54 3.21 -4.94
N ASP A 66 -7.97 4.43 -4.90
CA ASP A 66 -7.71 5.23 -6.10
C ASP A 66 -6.73 4.53 -7.05
N MET A 67 -5.70 3.87 -6.52
CA MET A 67 -4.75 3.08 -7.32
C MET A 67 -5.41 1.84 -7.94
N LEU A 68 -6.32 1.18 -7.22
CA LEU A 68 -7.10 0.05 -7.76
C LEU A 68 -8.10 0.48 -8.83
N GLU A 69 -8.72 1.65 -8.68
CA GLU A 69 -9.69 2.17 -9.64
C GLU A 69 -9.02 2.69 -10.91
N ASN A 70 -7.95 3.48 -10.72
CA ASN A 70 -7.35 4.29 -11.77
C ASN A 70 -6.00 3.77 -12.27
N GLY A 71 -5.43 2.70 -11.71
CA GLY A 71 -4.20 2.06 -12.20
C GLY A 71 -4.36 1.31 -13.52
N ASP A 72 -3.25 1.16 -14.25
CA ASP A 72 -3.11 0.09 -15.24
C ASP A 72 -3.11 -1.30 -14.55
N ASP A 73 -3.13 -2.37 -15.34
CA ASP A 73 -3.25 -3.72 -14.80
C ASP A 73 -2.06 -4.09 -13.90
N ASP A 74 -0.85 -3.65 -14.25
CA ASP A 74 0.37 -3.88 -13.46
C ASP A 74 0.33 -3.10 -12.13
N THR A 75 -0.18 -1.86 -12.13
CA THR A 75 -0.36 -1.04 -10.92
C THR A 75 -1.42 -1.65 -10.01
N LYS A 76 -2.54 -2.13 -10.57
CA LYS A 76 -3.56 -2.83 -9.78
C LYS A 76 -2.97 -4.07 -9.14
N ASN A 77 -2.31 -4.92 -9.94
CA ASN A 77 -1.65 -6.13 -9.45
C ASN A 77 -0.59 -5.82 -8.37
N LEU A 78 0.15 -4.71 -8.50
CA LEU A 78 1.07 -4.24 -7.47
C LEU A 78 0.35 -3.98 -6.14
N ILE A 79 -0.78 -3.28 -6.15
CA ILE A 79 -1.55 -2.99 -4.94
C ILE A 79 -2.15 -4.26 -4.34
N GLU A 80 -2.74 -5.11 -5.17
CA GLU A 80 -3.37 -6.36 -4.72
C GLU A 80 -2.34 -7.29 -4.05
N VAL A 81 -1.17 -7.47 -4.66
CA VAL A 81 -0.16 -8.40 -4.14
C VAL A 81 0.71 -7.76 -3.05
N ALA A 82 1.37 -6.64 -3.35
CA ALA A 82 2.40 -6.09 -2.44
C ALA A 82 1.82 -5.39 -1.22
N VAL A 83 0.53 -5.06 -1.22
CA VAL A 83 -0.12 -4.36 -0.10
C VAL A 83 -1.21 -5.21 0.49
N ILE A 84 -2.23 -5.57 -0.29
CA ILE A 84 -3.40 -6.27 0.24
C ILE A 84 -2.99 -7.67 0.69
N GLU A 85 -2.46 -8.54 -0.19
CA GLU A 85 -2.03 -9.88 0.23
C GLU A 85 -1.01 -9.84 1.37
N SER A 86 -0.01 -8.96 1.31
CA SER A 86 0.99 -8.82 2.38
C SER A 86 0.36 -8.49 3.75
N LEU A 87 -0.64 -7.60 3.81
CA LEU A 87 -1.30 -7.23 5.07
C LEU A 87 -2.05 -8.39 5.74
N PHE A 88 -2.46 -9.42 4.99
CA PHE A 88 -3.33 -10.48 5.50
C PHE A 88 -2.73 -11.87 5.50
N LEU A 89 -1.84 -12.18 4.55
CA LEU A 89 -1.31 -13.51 4.34
C LEU A 89 0.14 -13.64 4.78
N ASP A 90 0.91 -12.55 4.73
CA ASP A 90 2.30 -12.58 5.17
C ASP A 90 2.40 -12.40 6.68
N SER A 91 2.82 -13.45 7.38
CA SER A 91 3.05 -13.45 8.84
C SER A 91 3.96 -12.32 9.35
N GLN A 92 4.83 -11.76 8.50
CA GLN A 92 5.68 -10.62 8.84
C GLN A 92 4.88 -9.32 8.97
N TYR A 93 3.84 -9.16 8.16
CA TYR A 93 3.04 -7.95 8.05
C TYR A 93 1.58 -8.15 8.49
N THR A 94 1.21 -9.38 8.86
CA THR A 94 -0.16 -9.75 9.21
C THR A 94 -0.64 -8.86 10.34
N TRP A 95 -1.65 -8.06 10.03
CA TRP A 95 -2.38 -7.28 11.02
C TRP A 95 -3.71 -7.96 11.27
N ASP A 96 -3.79 -8.69 12.38
CA ASP A 96 -4.98 -9.40 12.81
C ASP A 96 -6.00 -8.39 13.36
N ASP A 97 -6.73 -7.71 12.49
CA ASP A 97 -7.75 -6.80 12.97
C ASP A 97 -8.83 -6.46 11.94
N GLU A 98 -10.07 -6.75 12.32
CA GLU A 98 -11.27 -6.13 11.78
C GLU A 98 -11.17 -4.59 11.76
N SER A 99 -10.29 -3.99 12.57
CA SER A 99 -10.09 -2.54 12.66
C SER A 99 -9.63 -1.86 11.37
N LEU A 100 -8.92 -2.55 10.47
CA LEU A 100 -8.55 -1.98 9.17
C LEU A 100 -9.72 -2.02 8.18
N THR A 101 -10.61 -3.01 8.30
CA THR A 101 -11.70 -3.24 7.34
C THR A 101 -12.67 -2.07 7.23
N LYS A 102 -12.78 -1.25 8.28
CA LYS A 102 -13.62 -0.03 8.29
C LYS A 102 -13.12 1.06 7.34
N PHE A 103 -11.85 1.01 6.93
CA PHE A 103 -11.26 1.97 5.99
C PHE A 103 -11.30 1.47 4.55
N TYR A 104 -11.70 0.22 4.30
CA TYR A 104 -11.66 -0.34 2.95
C TYR A 104 -12.75 0.25 2.07
N GLY A 105 -12.31 0.73 0.90
CA GLY A 105 -13.20 0.98 -0.22
C GLY A 105 -13.73 -0.32 -0.82
N LYS A 106 -14.52 -0.19 -1.88
CA LYS A 106 -15.21 -1.30 -2.52
C LYS A 106 -14.20 -2.28 -3.16
N LEU A 107 -13.23 -1.77 -3.91
CA LEU A 107 -12.24 -2.56 -4.63
C LEU A 107 -11.25 -3.20 -3.66
N THR A 108 -10.80 -2.45 -2.66
CA THR A 108 -9.94 -2.96 -1.58
C THR A 108 -10.62 -4.14 -0.89
N LYS A 109 -11.91 -4.02 -0.57
CA LYS A 109 -12.69 -5.11 0.04
C LYS A 109 -12.85 -6.31 -0.89
N THR A 110 -13.11 -6.09 -2.18
CA THR A 110 -13.22 -7.18 -3.16
C THR A 110 -11.89 -7.91 -3.33
N SER A 111 -10.78 -7.18 -3.44
CA SER A 111 -9.44 -7.77 -3.55
C SER A 111 -9.13 -8.61 -2.31
N PHE A 112 -9.32 -8.07 -1.10
CA PHE A 112 -9.15 -8.83 0.14
C PHE A 112 -9.97 -10.12 0.18
N GLN A 113 -11.23 -10.08 -0.25
CA GLN A 113 -12.10 -11.27 -0.29
C GLN A 113 -11.64 -12.33 -1.30
N ASN A 114 -10.87 -11.96 -2.32
CA ASN A 114 -10.31 -12.91 -3.28
C ASN A 114 -9.02 -13.56 -2.76
N CYS A 115 -8.37 -12.96 -1.75
CA CYS A 115 -7.17 -13.51 -1.10
C CYS A 115 -7.48 -14.60 -0.06
N VAL A 116 -8.70 -14.62 0.49
CA VAL A 116 -9.18 -15.53 1.56
C VAL A 116 -10.00 -16.68 0.99
#